data_AF-A0AAV4GEY5-F1
#
_entry.id   AF-A0AAV4GEY5-F1
#
_cell.length_a   1.000
_cell.length_b   1.000
_cell.length_c   1.000
_cell.angle_alpha   90.00
_cell.angle_beta   90.00
_cell.angle_gamma   90.00
#
_symmetry.space_group_name_H-M   'P 1'
#
loop_
_entity.id
_entity.type
_entity.pdbx_description
1 polymer ?
#
loop_
_entity_poly.entity_id
_entity_poly.type
_entity_poly.pdbx_seq_one_letter_code
_entity_poly.pdbx_strand_id
1 'polypeptide(L)'
;MGTDQNIRRKVGLFPSKAAAQGFGNKSLYKKCEQTPISLEVLQARWRLFGHVFRREPSIPANKAMAFYFHDNAKRARGRPITTLPTTLNNDLKILKNRSISLTSQKDLETLRKIAERRQEWIIFTADIKKAAEAARSDDTPSGRP
;
A
#
# COMPACT_ATOMS: atom_id res chain seq x y z
N MET A 1 -0.97 -41.61 46.58
CA MET A 1 -0.44 -40.27 46.22
C MET A 1 0.59 -40.48 45.13
N GLY A 2 0.51 -40.02 43.90
CA GLY A 2 -0.41 -39.15 43.19
C GLY A 2 0.12 -39.18 41.75
N THR A 3 -0.59 -39.91 40.89
CA THR A 3 -0.29 -40.10 39.46
C THR A 3 -0.51 -38.79 38.71
N ASP A 4 0.55 -38.02 38.47
CA ASP A 4 0.41 -36.66 37.90
C ASP A 4 1.32 -36.36 36.70
N GLN A 5 1.73 -37.39 35.96
CA GLN A 5 2.36 -37.21 34.64
C GLN A 5 1.46 -37.62 33.47
N ASN A 6 0.34 -38.31 33.72
CA ASN A 6 -0.50 -38.89 32.66
C ASN A 6 -1.78 -38.08 32.32
N ILE A 7 -2.08 -37.03 33.07
CA ILE A 7 -3.29 -36.20 32.85
C ILE A 7 -3.02 -35.09 31.82
N ARG A 8 -1.76 -34.65 31.68
CA ARG A 8 -1.38 -33.55 30.76
C ARG A 8 -1.45 -33.90 29.26
N ARG A 9 -1.75 -35.16 28.90
CA ARG A 9 -1.95 -35.59 27.50
C ARG A 9 -3.41 -35.71 27.07
N LYS A 10 -4.39 -35.63 28.00
CA LYS A 10 -5.82 -35.85 27.69
C LYS A 10 -6.65 -34.59 27.47
N VAL A 11 -6.13 -33.40 27.76
CA VAL A 11 -6.80 -32.14 27.41
C VAL A 11 -6.11 -31.60 26.15
N GLY A 12 -6.67 -31.95 24.99
CA GLY A 12 -6.17 -31.57 23.67
C GLY A 12 -6.27 -30.07 23.39
N LEU A 13 -5.46 -29.27 24.06
CA LEU A 13 -5.34 -27.83 23.78
C LEU A 13 -3.90 -27.33 23.93
N PHE A 14 -2.97 -28.03 23.30
CA PHE A 14 -1.71 -27.43 22.89
C PHE A 14 -1.42 -27.93 21.47
N PRO A 15 -1.37 -27.05 20.44
CA PRO A 15 -0.93 -27.49 19.14
C PRO A 15 0.48 -28.06 19.29
N SER A 16 0.62 -29.33 18.91
CA SER A 16 1.90 -30.03 18.73
C SER A 16 2.88 -29.13 18.00
N LYS A 17 4.16 -29.17 18.39
CA LYS A 17 5.28 -28.47 17.69
C LYS A 17 5.36 -28.78 16.19
N ALA A 18 4.61 -29.76 15.68
CA ALA A 18 4.41 -30.03 14.25
C ALA A 18 3.54 -28.99 13.52
N ALA A 19 2.79 -28.13 14.22
CA ALA A 19 1.91 -27.13 13.64
C ALA A 19 2.54 -25.73 13.46
N ALA A 20 3.83 -25.57 13.77
CA ALA A 20 4.57 -24.34 13.49
C ALA A 20 5.15 -24.36 12.06
N GLN A 21 4.39 -24.84 11.08
CA GLN A 21 4.68 -24.50 9.69
C GLN A 21 4.38 -23.02 9.53
N GLY A 22 5.44 -22.22 9.36
CA GLY A 22 5.32 -20.80 9.11
C GLY A 22 4.46 -20.58 7.87
N PHE A 23 3.17 -20.29 8.07
CA PHE A 23 2.31 -19.88 6.97
C PHE A 23 2.80 -18.50 6.52
N GLY A 24 3.39 -18.44 5.33
CA GLY A 24 3.72 -17.17 4.71
C GLY A 24 2.47 -16.31 4.60
N ASN A 25 2.60 -14.99 4.77
CA ASN A 25 1.47 -14.05 4.78
C ASN A 25 0.52 -14.24 3.59
N LYS A 26 1.05 -14.55 2.40
CA LYS A 26 0.26 -14.87 1.19
C LYS A 26 -0.72 -16.02 1.40
N SER A 27 -0.26 -17.11 2.02
CA SER A 27 -1.08 -18.28 2.30
C SER A 27 -2.16 -17.98 3.34
N LEU A 28 -1.87 -17.13 4.33
CA LEU A 28 -2.83 -16.68 5.33
C LEU A 28 -3.94 -15.84 4.69
N TYR A 29 -3.58 -14.82 3.91
CA TYR A 29 -4.56 -13.96 3.23
C TYR A 29 -5.46 -14.78 2.29
N LYS A 30 -4.90 -15.71 1.53
CA LYS A 30 -5.69 -16.59 0.64
C LYS A 30 -6.64 -17.51 1.43
N LYS A 31 -6.17 -18.13 2.52
CA LYS A 31 -6.98 -19.04 3.35
C LYS A 31 -8.12 -18.33 4.07
N CYS A 32 -7.88 -17.10 4.53
CA CYS A 32 -8.86 -16.32 5.24
C CYS A 32 -9.75 -15.49 4.31
N GLU A 33 -9.55 -15.58 2.99
CA GLU A 33 -10.23 -14.75 1.99
C GLU A 33 -10.12 -13.25 2.29
N GLN A 34 -8.99 -12.85 2.89
CA GLN A 34 -8.74 -11.48 3.32
C GLN A 34 -7.77 -10.77 2.39
N THR A 35 -7.97 -9.46 2.22
CA THR A 35 -7.04 -8.59 1.51
C THR A 35 -6.03 -7.97 2.49
N PRO A 36 -4.73 -7.90 2.14
CA PRO A 36 -3.76 -7.17 2.96
C PRO A 36 -4.19 -5.71 3.21
N ILE A 37 -4.11 -5.26 4.47
CA ILE A 37 -4.46 -3.88 4.87
C ILE A 37 -3.66 -2.85 4.07
N SER A 38 -2.42 -3.16 3.68
CA SER A 38 -1.60 -2.27 2.85
C SER A 38 -2.26 -1.93 1.51
N LEU A 39 -3.01 -2.87 0.90
CA LEU A 39 -3.73 -2.63 -0.36
C LEU A 39 -4.96 -1.75 -0.13
N GLU A 40 -5.67 -1.94 0.98
CA GLU A 40 -6.81 -1.09 1.36
C GLU A 40 -6.37 0.34 1.66
N VAL A 41 -5.26 0.52 2.39
CA VAL A 41 -4.66 1.83 2.66
C VAL A 41 -4.21 2.51 1.36
N LEU A 42 -3.58 1.76 0.45
CA LEU A 42 -3.22 2.27 -0.88
C LEU A 42 -4.49 2.76 -1.61
N GLN A 43 -5.54 1.95 -1.65
CA GLN A 43 -6.77 2.30 -2.35
C GLN A 43 -7.44 3.54 -1.74
N ALA A 44 -7.54 3.60 -0.41
CA ALA A 44 -8.10 4.73 0.33
C ALA A 44 -7.32 6.03 0.06
N ARG A 45 -5.98 5.95 0.03
CA ARG A 45 -5.10 7.08 -0.29
C ARG A 45 -5.43 7.68 -1.66
N TRP A 46 -5.51 6.84 -2.70
CA TRP A 46 -5.83 7.29 -4.05
C TRP A 46 -7.27 7.79 -4.20
N ARG A 47 -8.24 7.20 -3.47
CA ARG A 47 -9.62 7.72 -3.42
C ARG A 47 -9.69 9.11 -2.80
N LEU A 48 -9.00 9.33 -1.67
CA LEU A 48 -8.90 10.64 -1.04
C LEU A 48 -8.26 11.65 -1.99
N PHE A 49 -7.18 11.27 -2.66
CA PHE A 49 -6.46 12.18 -3.54
C PHE A 49 -7.28 12.59 -4.77
N GLY A 50 -8.02 11.66 -5.36
CA GLY A 50 -8.98 12.00 -6.41
C GLY A 50 -10.12 12.88 -5.94
N HIS A 51 -10.49 12.83 -4.66
CA HIS A 51 -11.42 13.81 -4.08
C HIS A 51 -10.77 15.20 -3.99
N VAL A 52 -9.58 15.29 -3.42
CA VAL A 52 -8.80 16.54 -3.29
C VAL A 52 -8.60 17.23 -4.65
N PHE A 53 -8.22 16.48 -5.69
CA PHE A 53 -8.01 17.01 -7.04
C PHE A 53 -9.24 17.59 -7.71
N ARG A 54 -10.42 17.01 -7.43
CA ARG A 54 -11.72 17.49 -7.94
C ARG A 54 -12.27 18.68 -7.16
N ARG A 55 -11.68 19.04 -6.02
CA ARG A 55 -12.00 20.28 -5.31
C ARG A 55 -11.32 21.46 -5.98
N GLU A 56 -11.78 22.65 -5.61
CA GLU A 56 -11.22 23.91 -6.08
C GLU A 56 -9.69 23.98 -5.82
N PRO A 57 -8.89 24.54 -6.75
CA PRO A 57 -7.45 24.72 -6.53
C PRO A 57 -7.07 25.50 -5.27
N SER A 58 -7.97 26.37 -4.78
CA SER A 58 -7.71 27.27 -3.65
C SER A 58 -7.68 26.58 -2.28
N ILE A 59 -8.17 25.32 -2.18
CA ILE A 59 -8.20 24.60 -0.91
C ILE A 59 -6.77 24.35 -0.38
N PRO A 60 -6.58 24.31 0.95
CA PRO A 60 -5.26 24.11 1.54
C PRO A 60 -4.52 22.86 1.04
N ALA A 61 -5.22 21.75 0.82
CA ALA A 61 -4.61 20.50 0.35
C ALA A 61 -4.01 20.63 -1.06
N ASN A 62 -4.73 21.28 -1.99
CA ASN A 62 -4.24 21.53 -3.35
C ASN A 62 -3.06 22.51 -3.34
N LYS A 63 -3.14 23.58 -2.54
CA LYS A 63 -2.05 24.54 -2.35
C LYS A 63 -0.78 23.87 -1.78
N ALA A 64 -0.93 23.02 -0.76
CA ALA A 64 0.20 22.30 -0.17
C ALA A 64 0.89 21.36 -1.18
N MET A 65 0.11 20.69 -2.03
CA MET A 65 0.65 19.84 -3.09
C MET A 65 1.40 20.64 -4.15
N ALA A 66 0.85 21.77 -4.60
CA ALA A 66 1.54 22.64 -5.55
C ALA A 66 2.82 23.22 -4.92
N PHE A 67 2.75 23.67 -3.67
CA PHE A 67 3.89 24.20 -2.93
C PHE A 67 5.05 23.20 -2.86
N TYR A 68 4.76 21.92 -2.63
CA TYR A 68 5.78 20.86 -2.62
C TYR A 68 6.62 20.79 -3.90
N PHE A 69 6.02 21.04 -5.08
CA PHE A 69 6.74 21.01 -6.37
C PHE A 69 7.31 22.37 -6.79
N HIS A 70 6.79 23.47 -6.24
CA HIS A 70 7.34 24.80 -6.46
C HIS A 70 8.57 25.08 -5.60
N ASP A 71 8.61 24.53 -4.38
CA ASP A 71 9.66 24.83 -3.44
C ASP A 71 10.94 24.03 -3.75
N ASN A 72 11.89 24.71 -4.39
CA ASN A 72 13.26 24.22 -4.55
C ASN A 72 14.08 24.39 -3.26
N ALA A 73 13.45 24.70 -2.12
CA ALA A 73 14.13 24.83 -0.84
C ALA A 73 15.04 23.64 -0.57
N LYS A 74 16.14 23.93 0.15
CA LYS A 74 17.11 22.94 0.59
C LYS A 74 16.36 21.79 1.27
N ARG A 75 16.30 20.65 0.58
CA ARG A 75 15.72 19.42 1.12
C ARG A 75 16.33 19.18 2.50
N ALA A 76 15.48 18.83 3.47
CA ALA A 76 15.91 18.59 4.84
C ALA A 76 17.12 17.62 4.84
N ARG A 77 18.22 18.03 5.48
CA ARG A 77 19.39 17.16 5.68
C ARG A 77 19.05 16.12 6.75
N GLY A 78 19.25 14.83 6.45
CA GLY A 78 18.98 13.72 7.37
C GLY A 78 18.18 12.59 6.74
N ARG A 79 17.46 11.82 7.56
CA ARG A 79 16.58 10.73 7.09
C ARG A 79 15.58 11.29 6.07
N PRO A 80 15.44 10.68 4.87
CA PRO A 80 14.44 11.11 3.91
C PRO A 80 13.05 11.13 4.56
N ILE A 81 12.43 12.30 4.59
CA ILE A 81 11.06 12.44 5.07
C ILE A 81 10.17 11.73 4.06
N THR A 82 9.43 10.72 4.50
CA THR A 82 8.40 10.08 3.68
C THR A 82 7.23 11.04 3.56
N THR A 83 7.25 11.89 2.54
CA THR A 83 6.15 12.81 2.27
C THR A 83 5.06 12.12 1.43
N LEU A 84 3.85 12.67 1.46
CA LEU A 84 2.73 12.17 0.66
C LEU A 84 3.09 12.11 -0.85
N PRO A 85 3.68 13.14 -1.48
CA PRO A 85 4.10 13.07 -2.88
C PRO A 85 5.11 11.96 -3.18
N THR A 86 6.10 11.74 -2.30
CA THR A 86 7.06 10.63 -2.48
C THR A 86 6.37 9.27 -2.41
N THR A 87 5.43 9.11 -1.48
CA THR A 87 4.65 7.88 -1.32
C THR A 87 3.78 7.60 -2.55
N LEU A 88 3.08 8.62 -3.04
CA LEU A 88 2.28 8.52 -4.27
C LEU A 88 3.14 8.21 -5.50
N ASN A 89 4.31 8.85 -5.63
CA ASN A 89 5.23 8.55 -6.71
C ASN A 89 5.74 7.10 -6.66
N ASN A 90 5.96 6.55 -5.46
CA ASN A 90 6.34 5.15 -5.31
C ASN A 90 5.20 4.19 -5.69
N ASP A 91 3.95 4.50 -5.33
CA ASP A 91 2.79 3.74 -5.78
C ASP A 91 2.68 3.76 -7.32
N LEU A 92 2.94 4.91 -7.96
CA LEU A 92 2.92 5.03 -9.43
C LEU A 92 3.99 4.16 -10.11
N LYS A 93 5.18 4.03 -9.52
CA LYS A 93 6.24 3.16 -10.06
C LYS A 93 5.84 1.68 -10.15
N ILE A 94 4.84 1.25 -9.37
CA ILE A 94 4.29 -0.11 -9.45
C ILE A 94 3.57 -0.32 -10.80
N LEU A 95 2.99 0.74 -11.37
CA LEU A 95 2.41 0.72 -12.71
C LEU A 95 3.51 0.73 -13.79
N LYS A 96 4.20 -0.39 -13.98
CA LYS A 96 5.25 -0.56 -15.02
C LYS A 96 4.81 -0.14 -16.44
N ASN A 97 3.51 -0.15 -16.70
CA ASN A 97 2.92 0.10 -18.02
C ASN A 97 2.48 1.55 -18.25
N ARG A 98 2.57 2.44 -17.26
CA ARG A 98 2.18 3.86 -17.42
C ARG A 98 3.38 4.76 -17.15
N SER A 99 3.72 5.62 -18.12
CA SER A 99 4.73 6.67 -17.99
C SER A 99 4.21 7.87 -17.16
N ILE A 100 3.53 7.57 -16.04
CA ILE A 100 3.00 8.58 -15.13
C ILE A 100 3.91 8.58 -13.89
N SER A 101 4.61 9.69 -13.70
CA SER A 101 5.38 9.94 -12.49
C SER A 101 4.78 11.12 -11.74
N LEU A 102 5.15 11.33 -10.49
CA LEU A 102 4.75 12.51 -9.72
C LEU A 102 6.02 13.20 -9.21
N THR A 103 6.73 13.83 -10.13
CA THR A 103 8.04 14.46 -9.89
C THR A 103 8.03 15.96 -10.12
N SER A 104 7.09 16.46 -10.93
CA SER A 104 6.98 17.86 -11.32
C SER A 104 5.55 18.40 -11.17
N GLN A 105 5.39 19.71 -11.15
CA GLN A 105 4.09 20.38 -11.18
C GLN A 105 3.27 19.99 -12.43
N LYS A 106 3.93 19.77 -13.57
CA LYS A 106 3.28 19.30 -14.80
C LYS A 106 2.64 17.92 -14.63
N ASP A 107 3.31 17.05 -13.88
CA ASP A 107 2.81 15.72 -13.56
C ASP A 107 1.57 15.80 -12.67
N LEU A 108 1.59 16.72 -11.70
CA LEU A 108 0.46 16.98 -10.80
C LEU A 108 -0.78 17.41 -11.59
N GLU A 109 -0.64 18.33 -12.54
CA GLU A 109 -1.72 18.76 -13.43
C GLU A 109 -2.24 17.63 -14.33
N THR A 110 -1.35 16.76 -14.78
CA THR A 110 -1.73 15.59 -15.59
C THR A 110 -2.57 14.63 -14.77
N LEU A 111 -2.16 14.33 -13.53
CA LEU A 111 -2.95 13.51 -12.60
C LEU A 111 -4.29 14.17 -12.27
N ARG A 112 -4.32 15.50 -12.13
CA ARG A 112 -5.56 16.23 -11.87
C ARG A 112 -6.58 16.07 -13.01
N LYS A 113 -6.14 16.17 -14.26
CA LYS A 113 -6.99 15.96 -15.44
C LYS A 113 -7.59 14.55 -15.47
N ILE A 114 -6.81 13.53 -15.09
CA ILE A 114 -7.31 12.15 -14.96
C ILE A 114 -8.35 12.07 -13.83
N ALA A 115 -8.11 12.77 -12.72
CA ALA A 115 -9.00 12.75 -11.55
C ALA A 115 -10.35 13.44 -11.77
N GLU A 116 -10.42 14.46 -12.64
CA GLU A 116 -11.66 15.14 -13.01
C GLU A 116 -12.71 14.17 -13.54
N ARG A 117 -12.27 13.21 -14.36
CA ARG A 117 -13.11 12.14 -14.88
C ARG A 117 -13.22 11.04 -13.85
N ARG A 118 -14.29 11.08 -13.04
CA ARG A 118 -14.52 10.13 -11.94
C ARG A 118 -14.36 8.66 -12.34
N GLN A 119 -14.88 8.27 -13.51
CA GLN A 119 -14.78 6.88 -13.97
C GLN A 119 -13.34 6.48 -14.30
N GLU A 120 -12.59 7.36 -14.97
CA GLU A 120 -11.16 7.13 -15.24
C GLU A 120 -10.36 7.02 -13.95
N TRP A 121 -10.68 7.84 -12.94
CA TRP A 121 -10.02 7.76 -11.63
C TRP A 121 -10.32 6.45 -10.88
N ILE A 122 -11.55 5.93 -10.98
CA ILE A 122 -11.92 4.64 -10.38
C ILE A 122 -11.12 3.52 -11.04
N ILE A 123 -11.09 3.48 -12.37
CA ILE A 123 -10.32 2.48 -13.14
C ILE A 123 -8.84 2.59 -12.81
N PHE A 124 -8.30 3.81 -12.81
CA PHE A 124 -6.91 4.09 -12.46
C PHE A 124 -6.54 3.58 -11.05
N THR A 125 -7.40 3.83 -10.06
CA THR A 125 -7.16 3.36 -8.68
C THR A 125 -7.21 1.83 -8.59
N ALA A 126 -8.12 1.19 -9.34
CA ALA A 126 -8.21 -0.26 -9.42
C ALA A 126 -6.98 -0.88 -10.08
N ASP A 127 -6.46 -0.25 -11.15
CA ASP A 127 -5.23 -0.67 -11.82
C ASP A 127 -4.02 -0.63 -10.87
N ILE A 128 -3.89 0.43 -10.05
CA ILE A 128 -2.80 0.52 -9.06
C ILE A 128 -2.93 -0.61 -8.03
N LYS A 129 -4.15 -0.84 -7.49
CA LYS A 129 -4.38 -1.93 -6.53
C LYS A 129 -4.00 -3.28 -7.11
N LYS A 130 -4.43 -3.56 -8.35
CA LYS A 130 -4.12 -4.81 -9.06
C LYS A 130 -2.62 -4.98 -9.31
N ALA A 131 -1.94 -3.93 -9.74
CA ALA A 131 -0.50 -3.96 -9.95
C ALA A 131 0.28 -4.16 -8.63
N ALA A 132 -0.18 -3.53 -7.54
CA ALA A 132 0.40 -3.70 -6.20
C ALA A 132 0.17 -5.11 -5.64
N GLU A 133 -0.98 -5.72 -5.92
CA GLU A 133 -1.24 -7.11 -5.57
C GLU A 133 -0.34 -8.08 -6.35
N ALA A 134 -0.20 -7.87 -7.66
CA ALA A 134 0.70 -8.68 -8.51
C ALA A 134 2.17 -8.55 -8.09
N ALA A 135 2.65 -7.34 -7.76
CA ALA A 135 4.02 -7.14 -7.27
C ALA A 135 4.31 -7.90 -5.96
N ARG A 136 3.27 -8.24 -5.17
CA ARG A 136 3.42 -9.02 -3.93
C ARG A 136 3.36 -10.52 -4.16
N SER A 137 2.86 -10.99 -5.31
CA SER A 137 2.76 -12.43 -5.57
C SER A 137 4.11 -13.09 -5.90
N ASP A 138 5.10 -12.28 -6.29
CA ASP A 138 6.45 -12.70 -6.70
C ASP A 138 7.42 -12.89 -5.52
N ASP A 139 7.01 -12.54 -4.29
CA ASP A 139 7.77 -12.84 -3.07
C ASP A 139 7.70 -14.36 -2.80
N THR A 140 8.65 -15.07 -3.40
CA THR A 140 8.88 -16.50 -3.24
C THR A 140 9.24 -16.76 -1.77
N PRO A 141 8.72 -17.81 -1.10
CA PRO A 141 9.17 -18.12 0.25
C PRO A 141 10.66 -18.38 0.18
N SER A 142 11.44 -17.46 0.76
CA SER A 142 12.84 -17.71 1.04
C SER A 142 12.89 -18.96 1.91
N GLY A 143 13.25 -20.07 1.27
CA GLY A 143 13.74 -21.24 1.97
C GLY A 143 14.91 -20.77 2.80
N ARG A 144 14.69 -20.64 4.10
CA ARG A 144 15.80 -20.52 5.05
C ARG A 144 16.52 -21.87 5.02
N PRO A 145 17.86 -21.89 4.88
CA PRO A 145 18.64 -23.13 4.86
C PRO A 145 18.45 -23.95 6.14
#